data_AF-A0A7L4F6Y9-F1
#
_entry.id   AF-A0A7L4F6Y9-F1
#
_cell.length_a   1.000
_cell.length_b   1.000
_cell.length_c   1.000
_cell.angle_alpha   90.00
_cell.angle_beta   90.00
_cell.angle_gamma   90.00
#
_symmetry.space_group_name_H-M   'P 1'
#
loop_
_entity.id
_entity.type
_entity.pdbx_description
1 polymer ?
#
loop_
_entity_poly.entity_id
_entity_poly.type
_entity_poly.pdbx_seq_one_letter_code
_entity_poly.pdbx_strand_id
1 'polypeptide(L)'
;MAEGEITTFTALTEKFNLPPGNYKKPKLLYCSNGGHFLRILPDGKVDGTRDRSDQHIQLQLSAESVGEVYIKSTQSGQYLAMDPSGLLYGSQLLGEECLFLERIEENHYNTYVSKKHADKNWFVGLKKNGNSKLGPRTHYGQKAILFLPLPVSAD
;
A
#
# COMPACT_ATOMS: atom_id res chain seq x y z
N MET A 1 -15.28 26.80 -23.81
CA MET A 1 -15.58 26.95 -22.37
C MET A 1 -15.71 25.56 -21.77
N ALA A 2 -14.66 25.06 -21.13
CA ALA A 2 -14.69 23.85 -20.30
C ALA A 2 -13.49 23.93 -19.32
N GLU A 3 -13.56 24.87 -18.38
CA GLU A 3 -12.56 25.05 -17.30
C GLU A 3 -13.20 24.80 -15.93
N GLY A 4 -13.82 23.63 -15.74
CA GLY A 4 -14.59 23.31 -14.54
C GLY A 4 -14.09 22.16 -13.67
N GLU A 5 -13.26 21.26 -14.20
CA GLU A 5 -12.91 20.00 -13.48
C GLU A 5 -11.50 19.99 -12.85
N ILE A 6 -10.59 20.83 -13.32
CA ILE A 6 -9.17 20.78 -12.91
C ILE A 6 -8.98 21.29 -11.46
N THR A 7 -9.78 22.27 -11.03
CA THR A 7 -9.64 22.92 -9.71
C THR A 7 -10.05 21.98 -8.57
N THR A 8 -11.00 21.08 -8.81
CA THR A 8 -11.58 20.21 -7.77
C THR A 8 -10.67 19.04 -7.42
N PHE A 9 -10.03 18.43 -8.41
CA PHE A 9 -9.16 17.26 -8.18
C PHE A 9 -7.89 17.66 -7.43
N THR A 10 -7.23 18.74 -7.83
CA THR A 10 -6.03 19.26 -7.17
C THR A 10 -6.34 19.71 -5.73
N ALA A 11 -7.47 20.40 -5.52
CA ALA A 11 -7.90 20.80 -4.18
C ALA A 11 -8.21 19.60 -3.26
N LEU A 12 -8.76 18.50 -3.80
CA LEU A 12 -9.00 17.28 -3.04
C LEU A 12 -7.69 16.53 -2.71
N THR A 13 -6.74 16.49 -3.64
CA THR A 13 -5.43 15.85 -3.38
C THR A 13 -4.64 16.57 -2.31
N GLU A 14 -4.68 17.91 -2.28
CA GLU A 14 -4.01 18.71 -1.25
C GLU A 14 -4.73 18.64 0.10
N LYS A 15 -6.07 18.72 0.11
CA LYS A 15 -6.84 18.69 1.36
C LYS A 15 -6.74 17.35 2.10
N PHE A 16 -6.65 16.25 1.36
CA PHE A 16 -6.62 14.89 1.93
C PHE A 16 -5.25 14.24 1.87
N ASN A 17 -4.20 14.99 1.50
CA ASN A 17 -2.84 14.46 1.34
C ASN A 17 -2.87 13.16 0.51
N LEU A 18 -3.44 13.22 -0.69
CA LEU A 18 -3.48 12.06 -1.60
C LEU A 18 -2.26 12.09 -2.52
N PRO A 19 -1.58 10.96 -2.73
CA PRO A 19 -0.51 10.92 -3.71
C PRO A 19 -1.09 11.17 -5.12
N PRO A 20 -0.30 11.75 -6.04
CA PRO A 20 -0.67 11.84 -7.44
C PRO A 20 -0.75 10.42 -8.05
N GLY A 21 -1.92 9.80 -7.90
CA GLY A 21 -2.13 8.37 -8.15
C GLY A 21 -2.27 8.06 -9.64
N ASN A 22 -1.16 7.66 -10.30
CA ASN A 22 -1.25 6.87 -11.53
C ASN A 22 -1.13 5.38 -11.18
N TYR A 23 -2.24 4.64 -11.37
CA TYR A 23 -2.33 3.20 -11.13
C TYR A 23 -2.30 2.36 -12.43
N LYS A 24 -1.96 2.96 -13.58
CA LYS A 24 -1.96 2.24 -14.88
C LYS A 24 -0.89 1.15 -14.99
N LYS A 25 0.16 1.23 -14.17
CA LYS A 25 1.29 0.29 -14.18
C LYS A 25 1.48 -0.32 -12.79
N PRO A 26 1.96 -1.57 -12.71
CA PRO A 26 2.36 -2.15 -11.44
C PRO A 26 3.53 -1.38 -10.84
N LYS A 27 3.65 -1.47 -9.51
CA LYS A 27 4.67 -0.78 -8.72
C LYS A 27 5.30 -1.75 -7.72
N LEU A 28 6.46 -1.35 -7.20
CA LEU A 28 7.11 -1.97 -6.06
C LEU A 28 6.89 -1.06 -4.86
N LEU A 29 6.34 -1.57 -3.76
CA LEU A 29 6.17 -0.80 -2.53
C LEU A 29 7.40 -0.98 -1.65
N TYR A 30 8.34 -0.03 -1.71
CA TYR A 30 9.59 -0.09 -0.98
C TYR A 30 9.48 0.55 0.41
N CYS A 31 9.68 -0.23 1.47
CA CYS A 31 9.72 0.26 2.84
C CYS A 31 11.14 0.69 3.25
N SER A 32 11.31 1.97 3.56
CA SER A 32 12.61 2.57 3.93
C SER A 32 13.14 2.13 5.29
N ASN A 33 12.30 1.54 6.16
CA ASN A 33 12.68 1.11 7.51
C ASN A 33 13.83 0.08 7.52
N GLY A 34 13.71 -0.95 6.68
CA GLY A 34 14.69 -2.03 6.55
C GLY A 34 15.21 -2.23 5.13
N GLY A 35 14.71 -1.43 4.18
CA GLY A 35 15.02 -1.52 2.76
C GLY A 35 14.42 -2.74 2.08
N HIS A 36 13.12 -3.00 2.29
CA HIS A 36 12.43 -4.16 1.73
C HIS A 36 11.30 -3.74 0.80
N PHE A 37 11.11 -4.48 -0.28
CA PHE A 37 9.91 -4.44 -1.09
C PHE A 37 8.84 -5.33 -0.47
N LEU A 38 7.60 -4.83 -0.38
CA LEU A 38 6.46 -5.60 0.07
C LEU A 38 6.22 -6.78 -0.88
N ARG A 39 6.03 -7.98 -0.32
CA ARG A 39 5.87 -9.22 -1.06
C ARG A 39 4.65 -9.99 -0.58
N ILE A 40 3.91 -10.54 -1.53
CA ILE A 40 2.77 -11.44 -1.28
C ILE A 40 3.11 -12.80 -1.90
N LEU A 41 3.46 -13.77 -1.06
CA LEU A 41 3.86 -15.10 -1.50
C LEU A 41 2.65 -15.93 -1.99
N PRO A 42 2.88 -16.98 -2.80
CA PRO A 42 1.80 -17.85 -3.31
C PRO A 42 0.96 -18.51 -2.22
N ASP A 43 1.54 -18.78 -1.05
CA ASP A 43 0.87 -19.34 0.13
C ASP A 43 0.02 -18.33 0.91
N GLY A 44 -0.03 -17.07 0.46
CA GLY A 44 -0.75 -15.98 1.12
C GLY A 44 0.04 -15.30 2.23
N LYS A 45 1.30 -15.70 2.49
CA LYS A 45 2.13 -15.01 3.48
C LYS A 45 2.59 -13.66 2.93
N VAL A 46 2.50 -12.63 3.78
CA VAL A 46 2.98 -11.28 3.47
C VAL A 46 4.22 -10.95 4.30
N ASP A 47 5.30 -10.63 3.60
CA ASP A 47 6.57 -10.20 4.16
C ASP A 47 7.24 -9.16 3.26
N GLY A 48 8.52 -8.93 3.45
CA GLY A 48 9.33 -8.06 2.62
C GLY A 48 10.67 -8.70 2.28
N THR A 49 11.13 -8.45 1.06
CA THR A 49 12.42 -8.91 0.54
C THR A 49 13.28 -7.75 0.06
N ARG A 50 14.60 -7.89 0.08
CA ARG A 50 15.53 -6.92 -0.55
C ARG A 50 15.81 -7.25 -2.02
N ASP A 51 15.43 -8.44 -2.44
CA ASP A 51 15.61 -8.90 -3.81
C ASP A 51 14.62 -8.18 -4.73
N ARG A 52 15.14 -7.24 -5.53
CA ARG A 52 14.37 -6.49 -6.52
C ARG A 52 13.94 -7.35 -7.71
N SER A 53 14.53 -8.52 -7.90
CA SER A 53 14.20 -9.44 -8.99
C SER A 53 13.09 -10.44 -8.65
N ASP A 54 12.64 -10.47 -7.39
CA ASP A 54 11.54 -11.34 -6.95
C ASP A 54 10.27 -11.03 -7.75
N GLN A 55 9.60 -12.06 -8.25
CA GLN A 55 8.40 -11.87 -9.07
C GLN A 55 7.18 -11.48 -8.24
N HIS A 56 7.19 -11.74 -6.93
CA HIS A 56 6.05 -11.54 -6.02
C HIS A 56 5.99 -10.14 -5.39
N ILE A 57 6.89 -9.23 -5.77
CA ILE A 57 6.90 -7.83 -5.29
C ILE A 57 6.27 -6.86 -6.28
N GLN A 58 5.85 -7.34 -7.45
CA GLN A 58 5.14 -6.56 -8.46
C GLN A 58 3.68 -6.45 -8.06
N LEU A 59 3.26 -5.23 -7.67
CA LEU A 59 1.94 -4.96 -7.11
C LEU A 59 1.16 -4.01 -8.01
N GLN A 60 0.02 -4.47 -8.50
CA GLN A 60 -0.94 -3.66 -9.22
C GLN A 60 -1.87 -2.99 -8.20
N LEU A 61 -1.81 -1.66 -8.15
CA LEU A 61 -2.76 -0.87 -7.36
C LEU A 61 -4.00 -0.58 -8.22
N SER A 62 -5.17 -0.47 -7.60
CA SER A 62 -6.39 -0.01 -8.25
C SER A 62 -7.25 0.74 -7.26
N ALA A 63 -7.79 1.89 -7.65
CA ALA A 63 -8.66 2.67 -6.79
C ALA A 63 -10.09 2.12 -6.80
N GLU A 64 -10.68 1.98 -5.62
CA GLU A 64 -12.13 1.77 -5.45
C GLU A 64 -12.85 3.13 -5.35
N SER A 65 -12.24 4.05 -4.63
CA SER A 65 -12.73 5.42 -4.40
C SER A 65 -11.55 6.36 -4.18
N VAL A 66 -11.81 7.65 -4.09
CA VAL A 66 -10.76 8.66 -3.88
C VAL A 66 -9.99 8.35 -2.59
N GLY A 67 -8.69 8.05 -2.72
CA GLY A 67 -7.81 7.71 -1.60
C GLY A 67 -8.01 6.31 -1.02
N GLU A 68 -8.74 5.43 -1.71
CA GLU A 68 -8.94 4.03 -1.32
C GLU A 68 -8.44 3.10 -2.43
N VAL A 69 -7.58 2.16 -2.07
CA VAL A 69 -6.91 1.28 -3.03
C VAL A 69 -6.99 -0.19 -2.62
N TYR A 70 -7.08 -1.04 -3.62
CA TYR A 70 -6.65 -2.43 -3.54
C TYR A 70 -5.19 -2.54 -3.98
N ILE A 71 -4.47 -3.48 -3.39
CA ILE A 71 -3.09 -3.81 -3.76
C ILE A 71 -3.06 -5.29 -4.14
N LYS A 72 -2.85 -5.59 -5.42
CA LYS A 72 -2.92 -6.95 -5.97
C LYS A 72 -1.55 -7.43 -6.43
N SER A 73 -1.14 -8.62 -6.05
CA SER A 73 0.02 -9.29 -6.64
C SER A 73 -0.25 -9.60 -8.11
N THR A 74 0.62 -9.13 -9.01
CA THR A 74 0.51 -9.47 -10.45
C THR A 74 0.79 -10.94 -10.69
N GLN A 75 1.67 -11.55 -9.88
CA GLN A 75 2.12 -12.92 -10.06
C GLN A 75 1.09 -13.95 -9.58
N SER A 76 0.51 -13.75 -8.39
CA SER A 76 -0.42 -14.73 -7.79
C SER A 76 -1.89 -14.34 -7.92
N GLY A 77 -2.19 -13.09 -8.32
CA GLY A 77 -3.55 -12.56 -8.36
C GLY A 77 -4.16 -12.27 -6.98
N GLN A 78 -3.42 -12.53 -5.90
CA GLN A 78 -3.90 -12.30 -4.53
C GLN A 78 -3.91 -10.81 -4.18
N TYR A 79 -4.91 -10.40 -3.42
CA TYR A 79 -5.02 -9.06 -2.86
C TYR A 79 -4.35 -9.02 -1.48
N LEU A 80 -3.61 -7.96 -1.20
CA LEU A 80 -3.20 -7.67 0.16
C LEU A 80 -4.47 -7.49 1.00
N ALA A 81 -4.51 -8.10 2.18
CA ALA A 81 -5.60 -7.97 3.12
C ALA A 81 -5.06 -7.88 4.55
N MET A 82 -5.88 -7.32 5.45
CA MET A 82 -5.60 -7.31 6.88
C MET A 82 -6.75 -7.95 7.64
N ASP A 83 -6.44 -8.99 8.41
CA ASP A 83 -7.43 -9.73 9.19
C ASP A 83 -7.84 -8.97 10.49
N PRO A 84 -8.86 -9.44 11.22
CA PRO A 84 -9.30 -8.79 12.46
C PRO A 84 -8.27 -8.78 13.59
N SER A 85 -7.22 -9.60 13.52
CA SER A 85 -6.09 -9.60 14.46
C SER A 85 -5.00 -8.58 14.09
N GLY A 86 -5.12 -7.99 12.89
CA GLY A 86 -4.16 -7.05 12.30
C GLY A 86 -3.02 -7.74 11.56
N LEU A 87 -3.12 -9.03 11.24
CA LEU A 87 -2.13 -9.72 10.42
C LEU A 87 -2.37 -9.45 8.94
N LEU A 88 -1.28 -9.16 8.22
CA LEU A 88 -1.32 -9.04 6.77
C LEU A 88 -1.26 -10.41 6.11
N TYR A 89 -2.11 -10.63 5.12
CA TYR A 89 -2.16 -11.85 4.34
C TYR A 89 -2.57 -11.57 2.88
N GLY A 90 -2.35 -12.56 2.00
CA GLY A 90 -2.83 -12.57 0.63
C GLY A 90 -4.20 -13.24 0.56
N SER A 91 -5.21 -12.52 0.07
CA SER A 91 -6.56 -13.03 -0.15
C SER A 91 -6.80 -13.34 -1.63
N GLN A 92 -7.39 -14.50 -1.92
CA GLN A 92 -7.88 -14.84 -3.26
C GLN A 92 -9.21 -14.14 -3.59
N LEU A 93 -9.98 -13.79 -2.55
CA LEU A 93 -11.29 -13.16 -2.69
C LEU A 93 -11.18 -11.67 -2.36
N LEU A 94 -11.78 -10.84 -3.20
CA LEU A 94 -11.90 -9.42 -2.94
C LEU A 94 -12.94 -9.21 -1.83
N GLY A 95 -12.59 -8.42 -0.81
CA GLY A 95 -13.48 -8.08 0.30
C GLY A 95 -13.02 -6.84 1.04
N GLU A 96 -13.77 -6.45 2.08
CA GLU A 96 -13.52 -5.22 2.84
C GLU A 96 -12.13 -5.18 3.51
N GLU A 97 -11.56 -6.34 3.80
CA GLU A 97 -10.22 -6.48 4.39
C GLU A 97 -9.10 -6.13 3.40
N CYS A 98 -9.41 -6.07 2.10
CA CYS A 98 -8.47 -5.76 1.02
C CYS A 98 -8.36 -4.25 0.72
N LEU A 99 -9.21 -3.43 1.34
CA LEU A 99 -9.22 -1.98 1.11
C LEU A 99 -8.28 -1.25 2.05
N PHE A 100 -7.42 -0.42 1.47
CA PHE A 100 -6.51 0.44 2.20
C PHE A 100 -6.71 1.90 1.83
N LEU A 101 -6.66 2.77 2.84
CA LEU A 101 -6.61 4.21 2.65
C LEU A 101 -5.18 4.61 2.33
N GLU A 102 -4.93 5.03 1.09
CA GLU A 102 -3.62 5.52 0.66
C GLU A 102 -3.50 7.02 0.96
N ARG A 103 -2.46 7.41 1.70
CA ARG A 103 -2.16 8.81 2.04
C ARG A 103 -0.69 9.09 1.78
N ILE A 104 -0.37 10.33 1.43
CA ILE A 104 1.00 10.84 1.40
C ILE A 104 1.30 11.47 2.76
N GLU A 105 2.45 11.12 3.33
CA GLU A 105 2.99 11.73 4.53
C GLU A 105 3.84 12.96 4.16
N GLU A 106 4.09 13.84 5.13
CA GLU A 106 4.85 15.10 4.93
C GLU A 106 6.24 14.89 4.30
N ASN A 107 6.81 13.70 4.44
CA ASN A 107 8.10 13.32 3.87
C ASN A 107 8.01 12.65 2.49
N HIS A 108 6.87 12.76 1.79
CA HIS A 108 6.59 12.22 0.45
C HIS A 108 6.54 10.69 0.36
N TYR A 109 6.40 9.99 1.49
CA TYR A 109 6.13 8.56 1.51
C TYR A 109 4.63 8.29 1.51
N ASN A 110 4.22 7.15 0.96
CA ASN A 110 2.86 6.67 1.06
C ASN A 110 2.69 5.82 2.33
N THR A 111 1.54 5.98 2.98
CA THR A 111 1.03 5.07 4.01
C THR A 111 -0.25 4.41 3.54
N TYR A 112 -0.51 3.21 4.06
CA TYR A 112 -1.69 2.41 3.72
C TYR A 112 -2.36 1.96 5.02
N VAL A 113 -3.49 2.57 5.36
CA VAL A 113 -4.28 2.22 6.56
C VAL A 113 -5.37 1.24 6.17
N SER A 114 -5.57 0.16 6.92
CA SER A 114 -6.72 -0.74 6.70
C SER A 114 -8.02 0.05 6.83
N LYS A 115 -8.86 0.08 5.79
CA LYS A 115 -10.13 0.81 5.81
C LYS A 115 -11.07 0.26 6.90
N LYS A 116 -11.14 -1.07 7.02
CA LYS A 116 -11.94 -1.78 8.03
C LYS A 116 -11.51 -1.49 9.47
N HIS A 117 -10.25 -1.09 9.68
CA HIS A 117 -9.66 -0.82 10.99
C HIS A 117 -9.09 0.60 11.09
N ALA A 118 -9.67 1.55 10.35
CA ALA A 118 -9.19 2.92 10.27
C ALA A 118 -9.30 3.64 11.62
N ASP A 119 -10.34 3.35 12.41
CA ASP A 119 -10.54 3.85 13.77
C ASP A 119 -9.38 3.49 14.72
N LYS A 120 -8.71 2.37 14.45
CA LYS A 120 -7.56 1.88 15.22
C LYS A 120 -6.21 2.33 14.66
N ASN A 121 -6.20 3.04 13.52
CA ASN A 121 -5.00 3.42 12.79
C ASN A 121 -4.06 2.23 12.53
N TRP A 122 -4.59 1.13 11.98
CA TRP A 122 -3.78 -0.03 11.63
C TRP A 122 -3.22 0.09 10.22
N PHE A 123 -1.90 0.11 10.13
CA PHE A 123 -1.17 0.30 8.88
C PHE A 123 -0.63 -1.01 8.32
N VAL A 124 -0.49 -1.05 7.00
CA VAL A 124 0.51 -1.92 6.35
C VAL A 124 1.89 -1.49 6.84
N GLY A 125 2.73 -2.45 7.23
CA GLY A 125 4.08 -2.11 7.65
C GLY A 125 5.04 -3.29 7.69
N LEU A 126 6.32 -2.98 7.44
CA LEU A 126 7.42 -3.94 7.44
C LEU A 126 8.44 -3.60 8.54
N LYS A 127 8.82 -4.62 9.31
CA LYS A 127 9.87 -4.53 10.31
C LYS A 127 11.24 -4.47 9.63
N LYS A 128 12.27 -4.08 10.39
CA LYS A 128 13.67 -4.05 9.91
C LYS A 128 14.20 -5.41 9.45
N ASN A 129 13.61 -6.51 9.94
CA ASN A 129 13.96 -7.88 9.56
C ASN A 129 13.13 -8.42 8.38
N GLY A 130 12.34 -7.59 7.70
CA GLY A 130 11.53 -7.98 6.54
C GLY A 130 10.17 -8.58 6.89
N ASN A 131 9.95 -9.02 8.13
CA ASN A 131 8.63 -9.53 8.52
C ASN A 131 7.58 -8.42 8.56
N SER A 132 6.34 -8.76 8.19
CA SER A 132 5.19 -7.88 8.37
C SER A 132 4.96 -7.54 9.84
N LYS A 133 4.42 -6.35 10.07
CA LYS A 133 4.07 -5.83 11.38
C LYS A 133 2.57 -5.95 11.60
N LEU A 134 2.18 -6.45 12.78
CA LEU A 134 0.78 -6.52 13.17
C LEU A 134 0.19 -5.12 13.31
N GLY A 135 -1.01 -4.92 12.78
CA GLY A 135 -1.79 -3.67 12.85
C GLY A 135 -1.77 -3.02 14.24
N PRO A 136 -2.12 -3.72 15.34
CA PRO A 136 -2.05 -3.17 16.70
C PRO A 136 -0.69 -2.62 17.14
N ARG A 137 0.40 -2.98 16.45
CA ARG A 137 1.75 -2.51 16.76
C ARG A 137 2.21 -1.37 15.87
N THR A 138 1.40 -0.98 14.89
CA THR A 138 1.64 0.17 14.02
C THR A 138 1.06 1.45 14.64
N HIS A 139 1.62 2.60 14.26
CA HIS A 139 1.11 3.93 14.59
C HIS A 139 1.84 4.97 13.73
N TYR A 140 1.26 6.17 13.63
CA TYR A 140 1.87 7.33 12.96
C TYR A 140 3.30 7.61 13.47
N GLY A 141 4.17 8.06 12.57
CA GLY A 141 5.58 8.36 12.89
C GLY A 141 6.53 7.16 12.86
N GLN A 142 6.04 5.92 12.73
CA GLN A 142 6.92 4.77 12.54
C GLN A 142 7.53 4.75 11.14
N LYS A 143 8.83 4.51 11.02
CA LYS A 143 9.45 4.25 9.71
C LYS A 143 8.89 3.01 9.00
N ALA A 144 8.39 2.04 9.78
CA ALA A 144 7.88 0.76 9.28
C ALA A 144 6.65 0.89 8.36
N ILE A 145 5.91 1.99 8.45
CA ILE A 145 4.67 2.22 7.67
C ILE A 145 4.91 3.07 6.43
N LEU A 146 6.13 3.58 6.23
CA LEU A 146 6.48 4.48 5.14
C LEU A 146 6.92 3.68 3.92
N PHE A 147 6.16 3.79 2.83
CA PHE A 147 6.44 3.13 1.56
C PHE A 147 6.71 4.14 0.45
N LEU A 148 7.69 3.85 -0.38
CA LEU A 148 7.95 4.57 -1.61
C LEU A 148 7.48 3.71 -2.80
N PRO A 149 6.46 4.14 -3.55
CA PRO A 149 6.03 3.43 -4.75
C PRO A 149 7.05 3.64 -5.87
N LEU A 150 7.71 2.57 -6.30
CA LEU A 150 8.72 2.58 -7.36
C LEU A 150 8.22 1.88 -8.63
N PRO A 151 8.69 2.27 -9.83
CA PRO A 151 8.41 1.52 -11.05
C PRO A 151 9.06 0.14 -11.00
N VAL A 152 8.46 -0.83 -11.71
CA VAL A 152 8.99 -2.20 -11.82
C VAL A 152 10.23 -2.20 -12.72
N SER A 153 10.15 -1.59 -13.90
CA SER A 153 11.32 -1.27 -14.74
C SER A 153 12.12 -0.11 -14.15
N ALA A 154 13.45 -0.20 -14.19
CA ALA A 154 14.31 0.95 -13.97
C ALA A 154 14.50 1.64 -15.33
N ASP A 155 13.45 2.33 -15.79
CA ASP A 155 13.56 3.23 -16.94
C ASP A 155 14.01 4.61 -16.47
#